data_AF-L0A156-F1
#
_entry.id   AF-L0A156-F1
#
_cell.length_a   1.000
_cell.length_b   1.000
_cell.length_c   1.000
_cell.angle_alpha   90.00
_cell.angle_beta   90.00
_cell.angle_gamma   90.00
#
_symmetry.space_group_name_H-M   'P 1'
#
loop_
_entity.id
_entity.type
_entity.pdbx_description
1 polymer ?
#
loop_
_entity_poly.entity_id
_entity_poly.type
_entity_poly.pdbx_seq_one_letter_code
_entity_poly.pdbx_strand_id
1 'polypeptide(L)'
;MQDFATGKPGNPRPGVIFERYTSGEVIVLNPDLTVTITKDTVSTTVIPSYDTWLEWQVDAFDALVNFLPGVKLGAVGIRMAENYEAEIAACRAMRSFYAA
;
A
#
# COMPACT_ATOMS: atom_id res chain seq x y z
N MET A 1 13.10 -5.29 30.35
CA MET A 1 12.39 -4.28 29.53
C MET A 1 11.83 -5.06 28.35
N GLN A 2 10.51 -5.24 28.28
CA GLN A 2 9.87 -6.11 27.29
C GLN A 2 9.89 -5.45 25.90
N ASP A 3 10.33 -6.22 24.91
CA ASP A 3 10.31 -5.87 23.49
C ASP A 3 8.87 -5.56 23.03
N PHE A 4 8.57 -4.27 22.83
CA PHE A 4 7.36 -3.80 22.14
C PHE A 4 7.52 -3.92 20.62
N ALA A 5 7.88 -5.11 20.11
CA ALA A 5 7.93 -5.37 18.68
C ALA A 5 6.69 -6.17 18.24
N THR A 6 5.51 -5.54 18.24
CA THR A 6 4.30 -6.08 17.58
C THR A 6 4.35 -5.87 16.07
N GLY A 7 5.43 -6.29 15.44
CA GLY A 7 5.53 -6.36 13.99
C GLY A 7 6.36 -7.58 13.66
N LYS A 8 5.77 -8.61 13.05
CA LYS A 8 6.58 -9.63 12.38
C LYS A 8 7.48 -8.86 11.42
N PRO A 9 8.83 -8.90 11.54
CA PRO A 9 9.71 -8.31 10.55
C PRO A 9 9.69 -9.24 9.33
N GLY A 10 8.58 -9.24 8.62
CA GLY A 10 8.55 -9.73 7.27
C GLY A 10 9.14 -8.63 6.43
N ASN A 11 10.37 -8.80 5.94
CA ASN A 11 10.82 -8.03 4.79
C ASN A 11 9.65 -7.95 3.81
N PRO A 12 9.29 -6.75 3.32
CA PRO A 12 8.18 -6.65 2.40
C PRO A 12 8.48 -7.58 1.24
N ARG A 13 7.59 -8.55 1.04
CA ARG A 13 7.79 -9.52 -0.03
C ARG A 13 7.73 -8.71 -1.32
N PRO A 14 8.77 -8.76 -2.17
CA PRO A 14 8.72 -8.08 -3.45
C PRO A 14 7.51 -8.59 -4.23
N GLY A 15 6.90 -7.70 -5.00
CA GLY A 15 5.69 -8.03 -5.74
C GLY A 15 4.92 -6.82 -6.22
N VAL A 16 3.89 -7.10 -7.01
CA VAL A 16 3.01 -6.08 -7.59
C VAL A 16 2.22 -5.39 -6.47
N ILE A 17 2.23 -4.06 -6.50
CA ILE A 17 1.37 -3.22 -5.67
C ILE A 17 0.04 -3.04 -6.42
N PHE A 18 0.06 -2.44 -7.61
CA PHE A 18 -1.13 -2.25 -8.45
C PHE A 18 -0.84 -2.34 -9.95
N GLU A 19 -1.87 -2.74 -10.68
CA GLU A 19 -2.00 -2.69 -12.14
C GLU A 19 -3.18 -1.76 -12.46
N ARG A 20 -2.93 -0.59 -13.06
CA ARG A 20 -3.97 0.34 -13.50
C ARG A 20 -4.33 0.06 -14.96
N TYR A 21 -5.51 -0.50 -15.19
CA TYR A 21 -5.95 -0.91 -16.53
C TYR A 21 -6.12 0.26 -17.50
N THR A 22 -6.59 1.40 -17.01
CA THR A 22 -6.87 2.58 -17.82
C THR A 22 -5.61 3.23 -18.38
N SER A 23 -4.50 3.16 -17.65
CA SER A 23 -3.21 3.73 -18.04
C SER A 23 -2.17 2.69 -18.47
N GLY A 24 -2.48 1.39 -18.36
CA GLY A 24 -1.51 0.32 -18.58
C GLY A 24 -0.31 0.37 -17.62
N GLU A 25 -0.47 1.03 -16.47
CA GLU A 25 0.60 1.25 -15.50
C GLU A 25 0.69 0.09 -14.52
N VAL A 26 1.91 -0.40 -14.27
CA VAL A 26 2.18 -1.45 -13.28
C VAL A 26 3.21 -0.95 -12.29
N ILE A 27 2.91 -1.06 -11.01
CA ILE A 27 3.80 -0.65 -9.92
C ILE A 27 4.21 -1.87 -9.11
N VAL A 28 5.52 -2.08 -8.98
CA VAL A 28 6.13 -3.27 -8.37
C VAL A 28 7.12 -2.86 -7.28
N LEU A 29 6.97 -3.43 -6.09
CA LEU A 29 7.96 -3.35 -5.03
C LEU A 29 9.08 -4.34 -5.27
N ASN A 30 10.30 -3.83 -5.39
CA ASN A 30 11.51 -4.63 -5.55
C ASN A 30 12.04 -5.13 -4.19
N PRO A 31 12.93 -6.15 -4.19
CA PRO A 31 13.48 -6.70 -2.95
C PRO A 31 14.35 -5.71 -2.15
N ASP A 32 14.89 -4.68 -2.82
CA ASP A 32 15.77 -3.66 -2.26
C ASP A 32 15.01 -2.41 -1.77
N LEU A 33 13.68 -2.52 -1.62
CA LEU A 33 12.77 -1.44 -1.21
C LEU A 33 12.62 -0.29 -2.23
N THR A 34 13.20 -0.43 -3.42
CA THR A 34 12.87 0.46 -4.55
C THR A 34 11.55 0.02 -5.19
N VAL A 35 10.96 0.93 -5.97
CA VAL A 35 9.71 0.66 -6.69
C VAL A 35 9.94 0.88 -8.17
N THR A 36 9.55 -0.12 -8.96
CA THR A 36 9.54 -0.04 -10.42
C THR A 36 8.15 0.35 -10.87
N ILE A 37 8.06 1.42 -11.66
CA ILE A 37 6.85 1.89 -12.31
C ILE A 37 7.02 1.65 -13.81
N THR A 38 6.20 0.80 -14.38
CA THR A 38 6.17 0.51 -15.81
C THR A 38 4.93 1.13 -16.42
N LYS A 39 5.12 1.99 -17.43
CA LYS A 39 4.03 2.65 -18.17
C LYS A 39 4.47 2.91 -19.60
N ASP A 40 3.60 2.65 -20.58
CA ASP A 40 3.85 2.94 -22.00
C ASP A 40 5.21 2.43 -22.50
N THR A 41 5.60 1.20 -22.09
CA THR A 41 6.91 0.54 -22.37
C THR A 41 8.14 1.16 -21.71
N VAL A 42 7.98 2.26 -20.97
CA VAL A 42 9.03 2.86 -20.14
C VAL A 42 8.97 2.25 -18.74
N SER A 43 10.12 1.84 -18.22
CA SER A 43 10.26 1.34 -16.86
C SER A 43 11.20 2.24 -16.08
N THR A 44 10.68 2.84 -15.01
CA THR A 44 11.43 3.75 -14.14
C THR A 44 11.49 3.16 -12.75
N THR A 45 12.68 3.14 -12.14
CA THR A 45 12.88 2.66 -10.78
C THR A 45 13.20 3.84 -9.88
N VAL A 46 12.45 3.98 -8.79
CA VAL A 46 12.54 5.10 -7.86
C VAL A 46 12.52 4.62 -6.42
N ILE A 47 13.03 5.45 -5.51
CA ILE A 47 12.76 5.32 -4.08
C ILE A 47 11.58 6.27 -3.78
N PRO A 48 10.39 5.76 -3.45
CA PRO A 48 9.23 6.62 -3.20
C PRO A 48 9.44 7.48 -1.96
N SER A 49 8.89 8.69 -1.98
CA SER A 49 8.80 9.50 -0.76
C SER A 49 7.76 8.92 0.19
N TYR A 50 7.77 9.38 1.44
CA TYR A 50 6.75 9.01 2.42
C TYR A 50 5.33 9.35 1.93
N ASP A 51 5.14 10.53 1.36
CA ASP A 51 3.84 10.98 0.85
C ASP A 51 3.33 10.07 -0.27
N THR A 52 4.22 9.64 -1.18
CA THR A 52 3.88 8.69 -2.24
C THR A 52 3.46 7.33 -1.67
N TRP A 53 4.11 6.85 -0.62
CA TRP A 53 3.68 5.62 0.06
C TRP A 53 2.30 5.74 0.68
N LEU A 54 1.99 6.90 1.28
CA LEU A 54 0.68 7.16 1.89
C LEU A 54 -0.42 7.23 0.82
N GLU A 55 -0.17 7.94 -0.29
CA GLU A 55 -1.10 8.01 -1.42
C GLU A 55 -1.41 6.62 -1.97
N TRP A 56 -0.40 5.77 -2.12
CA TRP A 56 -0.59 4.40 -2.58
C TRP A 56 -1.34 3.50 -1.60
N GLN A 57 -1.21 3.75 -0.29
CA GLN A 57 -2.02 3.05 0.71
C GLN A 57 -3.50 3.39 0.58
N VAL A 58 -3.81 4.67 0.38
CA VAL A 58 -5.18 5.13 0.14
C VAL A 58 -5.74 4.54 -1.15
N ASP A 59 -4.98 4.64 -2.26
CA ASP A 59 -5.38 4.07 -3.56
C ASP A 59 -5.60 2.55 -3.48
N ALA A 60 -4.73 1.84 -2.74
CA ALA A 60 -4.87 0.40 -2.56
C ALA A 60 -6.14 0.07 -1.77
N PHE A 61 -6.44 0.83 -0.71
CA PHE A 61 -7.68 0.66 0.05
C PHE A 61 -8.91 0.95 -0.80
N ASP A 62 -8.94 2.07 -1.53
CA ASP A 62 -10.04 2.44 -2.41
C ASP A 62 -10.28 1.40 -3.51
N ALA A 63 -9.21 0.81 -4.06
CA ALA A 63 -9.33 -0.31 -4.99
C ALA A 63 -9.89 -1.57 -4.31
N LEU A 64 -9.47 -1.88 -3.08
CA LEU A 64 -9.94 -3.05 -2.32
C LEU A 64 -11.45 -2.99 -2.05
N VAL A 65 -11.97 -1.80 -1.72
CA VAL A 65 -13.41 -1.58 -1.47
C VAL A 65 -14.21 -1.24 -2.74
N ASN A 66 -13.60 -1.42 -3.93
CA ASN A 66 -14.20 -1.18 -5.25
C ASN A 66 -14.57 0.28 -5.59
N PHE A 67 -13.97 1.28 -4.94
CA PHE A 67 -14.05 2.69 -5.38
C PHE A 67 -13.14 2.99 -6.58
N LEU A 68 -12.09 2.19 -6.79
CA LEU A 68 -11.21 2.28 -7.97
C LEU A 68 -11.25 0.99 -8.81
N PRO A 69 -12.34 0.72 -9.56
CA PRO A 69 -12.51 -0.53 -10.31
C PRO A 69 -11.52 -0.70 -11.48
N GLY A 70 -10.84 0.38 -11.89
CA GLY A 70 -9.79 0.36 -12.91
C GLY A 70 -8.43 -0.11 -12.39
N VAL A 71 -8.32 -0.49 -11.12
CA VAL A 71 -7.07 -0.87 -10.46
C VAL A 71 -7.18 -2.29 -9.95
N LYS A 72 -6.28 -3.17 -10.39
CA LYS A 72 -6.11 -4.51 -9.83
C LYS A 72 -4.95 -4.52 -8.86
N LEU A 73 -5.20 -5.04 -7.66
CA LEU A 73 -4.19 -5.14 -6.62
C LEU A 73 -3.39 -6.43 -6.74
N GLY A 74 -2.07 -6.31 -6.57
CA GLY A 74 -1.22 -7.47 -6.31
C GLY A 74 -1.16 -7.80 -4.82
N ALA A 75 -0.43 -8.86 -4.47
CA ALA A 75 -0.33 -9.32 -3.08
C ALA A 75 0.26 -8.26 -2.12
N VAL A 76 1.13 -7.37 -2.62
CA VAL A 76 1.68 -6.25 -1.82
C VAL A 76 0.61 -5.16 -1.65
N GLY A 77 -0.11 -4.82 -2.72
CA GLY A 77 -1.20 -3.84 -2.67
C GLY A 77 -2.33 -4.26 -1.74
N ILE A 78 -2.72 -5.54 -1.75
CA ILE A 78 -3.73 -6.07 -0.82
C ILE A 78 -3.29 -5.86 0.64
N ARG A 79 -2.06 -6.26 0.98
CA ARG A 79 -1.55 -6.06 2.35
C ARG A 79 -1.44 -4.59 2.74
N MET A 80 -1.06 -3.75 1.78
CA MET A 80 -0.98 -2.31 1.97
C MET A 80 -2.36 -1.73 2.30
N ALA A 81 -3.40 -2.15 1.57
CA ALA A 81 -4.79 -1.78 1.83
C ALA A 81 -5.30 -2.27 3.19
N GLU A 82 -5.04 -3.54 3.54
CA GLU A 82 -5.42 -4.13 4.84
C GLU A 82 -4.77 -3.40 6.02
N ASN A 83 -3.49 -3.02 5.89
CA ASN A 83 -2.79 -2.25 6.91
C ASN A 83 -3.42 -0.86 7.09
N TYR A 84 -3.78 -0.20 6.00
CA TYR A 84 -4.40 1.12 6.04
C TYR A 84 -5.83 1.05 6.62
N GLU A 85 -6.60 0.02 6.30
CA GLU A 85 -7.90 -0.24 6.93
C GLU A 85 -7.77 -0.40 8.46
N ALA A 86 -6.78 -1.18 8.90
CA ALA A 86 -6.50 -1.36 10.33
C ALA A 86 -6.12 -0.04 11.01
N GLU A 87 -5.34 0.81 10.36
CA GLU A 87 -4.97 2.14 10.84
C GLU A 87 -6.20 3.05 10.98
N ILE A 88 -7.06 3.11 9.96
CA ILE A 88 -8.31 3.89 10.01
C ILE A 88 -9.22 3.39 11.15
N ALA A 89 -9.39 2.07 11.27
CA ALA A 89 -10.22 1.47 12.31
C ALA A 89 -9.69 1.80 13.72
N ALA A 90 -8.37 1.69 13.93
CA ALA A 90 -7.72 2.07 15.18
C ALA A 90 -7.91 3.57 15.50
N CYS A 91 -7.74 4.45 14.52
CA CYS A 91 -7.96 5.90 14.70
C CYS A 91 -9.41 6.22 15.08
N ARG A 92 -10.40 5.54 14.46
CA ARG A 92 -11.82 5.68 14.81
C ARG A 92 -12.09 5.21 16.25
N ALA A 93 -11.52 4.08 16.64
CA ALA A 93 -11.65 3.55 18.00
C ALA A 93 -11.09 4.52 19.04
N MET A 94 -9.90 5.10 18.79
CA MET A 94 -9.31 6.11 19.68
C MET A 94 -10.20 7.35 19.82
N ARG A 95 -10.75 7.87 18.71
CA ARG A 95 -11.70 9.00 18.76
C ARG A 95 -12.95 8.68 19.59
N SER A 96 -13.48 7.46 19.47
CA SER A 96 -14.65 7.05 20.26
C SER A 96 -14.35 6.93 21.76
N PHE A 97 -13.13 6.54 22.14
CA PHE A 97 -12.72 6.44 23.53
C PHE A 97 -12.55 7.82 24.20
N TYR A 98 -12.03 8.82 23.47
CA TYR A 98 -11.93 10.19 23.97
C TYR A 98 -13.26 10.96 24.00
N ALA A 99 -14.28 10.47 23.31
CA ALA A 99 -15.61 11.07 23.25
C ALA A 99 -16.61 10.47 24.28
N ALA A 100 -16.20 9.43 25.01
CA ALA A 100 -16.98 8.76 26.07
C ALA A 100 -16.54 9.23 27.47
#